data_AF-A0A832LL53-F1
#
_entry.id   AF-A0A832LL53-F1
#
_cell.length_a   1.000
_cell.length_b   1.000
_cell.length_c   1.000
_cell.angle_alpha   90.00
_cell.angle_beta   90.00
_cell.angle_gamma   90.00
#
_symmetry.space_group_name_H-M   'P 1'
#
loop_
_entity.id
_entity.type
_entity.pdbx_description
1 polymer ?
#
loop_
_entity_poly.entity_id
_entity_poly.type
_entity_poly.pdbx_seq_one_letter_code
_entity_poly.pdbx_strand_id
1 'polypeptide(L)'
;MSRGIRGLIATFSVAIFGITLFDAIIGLHRILNPGISYIYNYVGTRIAPNMVTIVVFDWRGYDTLGEALILVTAVIVTLLIFGRGKVELGGK
;
A
#
# COMPACT_ATOMS: atom_id res chain seq x y z
N MET A 1 4.20 29.57 -21.05
CA MET A 1 3.03 28.77 -21.48
C MET A 1 1.78 29.30 -20.79
N SER A 2 0.69 29.60 -21.51
CA SER A 2 -0.51 30.21 -20.92
C SER A 2 -1.20 29.24 -19.94
N ARG A 3 -1.87 29.77 -18.90
CA ARG A 3 -2.58 28.94 -17.91
C ARG A 3 -3.65 28.05 -18.56
N GLY A 4 -4.27 28.51 -19.65
CA GLY A 4 -5.25 27.74 -20.43
C GLY A 4 -4.65 26.51 -21.11
N ILE A 5 -3.47 26.64 -21.73
CA ILE A 5 -2.78 25.49 -22.35
C ILE A 5 -2.36 24.47 -21.29
N ARG A 6 -1.89 24.92 -20.12
CA ARG A 6 -1.56 24.02 -19.00
C ARG A 6 -2.79 23.26 -18.48
N GLY A 7 -3.93 23.93 -18.36
CA GLY A 7 -5.19 23.32 -17.94
C GLY A 7 -5.67 22.27 -18.94
N LEU A 8 -5.64 22.60 -20.23
CA LEU A 8 -6.05 21.68 -21.30
C LEU A 8 -5.20 20.40 -21.31
N ILE A 9 -3.87 20.54 -21.22
CA ILE A 9 -2.96 19.39 -21.15
C ILE A 9 -3.26 18.52 -19.93
N ALA A 10 -3.43 19.13 -18.75
CA ALA A 10 -3.73 18.39 -17.52
C ALA A 10 -5.07 17.62 -17.62
N THR A 11 -6.12 18.25 -18.15
CA THR A 11 -7.42 17.59 -18.36
C THR A 11 -7.29 16.41 -19.31
N PHE A 12 -6.55 16.59 -20.41
CA PHE A 12 -6.35 15.53 -21.38
C PHE A 12 -5.54 14.36 -20.82
N SER A 13 -4.48 14.64 -20.05
CA SER A 13 -3.68 13.62 -19.36
C SER A 13 -4.50 12.82 -18.35
N VAL A 14 -5.33 13.50 -17.54
CA VAL A 14 -6.20 12.83 -16.56
C VAL A 14 -7.27 12.00 -17.26
N ALA A 15 -7.85 12.50 -18.35
CA ALA A 15 -8.85 11.77 -19.12
C ALA A 15 -8.27 10.47 -19.71
N ILE A 16 -7.08 10.54 -20.33
CA ILE A 16 -6.38 9.36 -20.85
C ILE A 16 -6.06 8.38 -19.74
N PHE A 17 -5.47 8.86 -18.63
CA PHE A 17 -5.14 8.00 -17.50
C PHE A 17 -6.39 7.29 -16.96
N GLY A 18 -7.49 8.02 -16.78
CA GLY A 18 -8.77 7.46 -16.35
C GLY A 18 -9.27 6.36 -17.28
N ILE A 19 -9.31 6.62 -18.60
CA ILE A 19 -9.75 5.63 -19.60
C ILE A 19 -8.88 4.38 -19.53
N THR A 20 -7.55 4.52 -19.49
CA THR A 20 -6.64 3.37 -19.41
C THR A 20 -6.77 2.59 -18.09
N LEU A 21 -7.04 3.29 -16.99
CA LEU A 21 -7.26 2.66 -15.69
C LEU A 21 -8.57 1.85 -15.70
N PHE A 22 -9.65 2.40 -16.24
CA PHE A 22 -10.92 1.68 -16.35
C PHE A 22 -10.82 0.45 -17.25
N ASP A 23 -10.11 0.56 -18.38
CA ASP A 23 -9.84 -0.58 -19.26
C ASP A 23 -9.07 -1.68 -18.53
N ALA A 24 -8.02 -1.32 -17.78
CA ALA A 24 -7.25 -2.27 -16.97
C ALA A 24 -8.10 -2.95 -15.87
N ILE A 25 -9.01 -2.22 -15.22
CA ILE A 25 -9.94 -2.77 -14.22
C ILE A 25 -10.90 -3.78 -14.85
N ILE A 26 -11.49 -3.46 -16.00
CA ILE A 26 -12.42 -4.36 -16.69
C ILE A 26 -11.68 -5.61 -17.21
N GLY A 27 -10.45 -5.45 -17.68
CA GLY A 27 -9.59 -6.54 -18.15
C GLY A 27 -8.95 -7.40 -17.04
N LEU A 28 -9.11 -7.03 -15.77
CA LEU A 28 -8.34 -7.59 -14.65
C LEU A 28 -8.40 -9.11 -14.56
N HIS A 29 -9.58 -9.70 -14.74
CA HIS A 29 -9.79 -11.15 -14.68
C HIS A 29 -8.83 -11.95 -15.58
N ARG A 30 -8.49 -11.42 -16.76
CA ARG A 30 -7.63 -12.11 -17.73
C ARG A 30 -6.16 -12.17 -17.29
N ILE A 31 -5.78 -11.35 -16.32
CA ILE A 31 -4.40 -11.18 -15.83
C ILE A 31 -4.21 -11.87 -14.47
N LEU A 32 -5.30 -12.29 -13.80
CA LEU A 32 -5.22 -12.93 -12.50
C LEU A 32 -4.54 -14.30 -12.61
N ASN A 33 -3.27 -14.36 -12.20
CA ASN A 33 -2.59 -15.60 -11.87
C ASN A 33 -2.66 -15.79 -10.34
N PRO A 34 -3.27 -16.88 -9.84
CA PRO A 34 -3.34 -17.13 -8.41
C PRO A 34 -1.93 -17.31 -7.81
N GLY A 35 -1.45 -16.29 -7.11
CA GLY A 35 -0.14 -16.27 -6.44
C GLY A 35 -0.09 -17.02 -5.10
N ILE A 36 -1.12 -17.80 -4.78
CA ILE A 36 -1.23 -18.59 -3.54
C ILE A 36 -1.56 -20.04 -3.93
N SER A 37 -0.89 -20.99 -3.29
CA SER A 37 -1.16 -22.42 -3.52
C SER A 37 -2.61 -22.79 -3.22
N TYR A 38 -3.24 -23.54 -4.12
CA TYR A 38 -4.60 -24.06 -3.93
C TYR A 38 -4.70 -24.95 -2.68
N ILE A 39 -3.65 -25.71 -2.37
CA ILE A 39 -3.59 -26.55 -1.17
C ILE A 39 -3.61 -25.68 0.07
N TYR A 40 -2.82 -24.60 0.08
CA TYR A 40 -2.77 -23.65 1.19
C TYR A 40 -4.14 -22.99 1.44
N ASN A 41 -4.83 -22.55 0.39
CA ASN A 41 -6.20 -22.03 0.51
C ASN A 41 -7.21 -23.09 0.99
N TYR A 42 -6.99 -24.38 0.72
CA TYR A 42 -7.88 -25.43 1.19
C TYR A 42 -7.65 -25.79 2.67
N VAL A 43 -6.39 -25.82 3.12
CA VAL A 43 -6.04 -26.24 4.49
C VAL A 43 -5.86 -25.08 5.47
N GLY A 44 -5.67 -23.86 4.97
CA GLY A 44 -5.32 -22.70 5.79
C GLY A 44 -6.31 -22.46 6.93
N THR A 45 -7.62 -22.56 6.66
CA THR A 45 -8.66 -22.35 7.68
C THR A 45 -8.67 -23.41 8.80
N ARG A 46 -7.90 -24.49 8.67
CA ARG A 46 -7.68 -25.48 9.73
C ARG A 46 -6.62 -25.04 10.73
N ILE A 47 -5.74 -24.12 10.35
CA ILE A 47 -4.70 -23.53 11.23
C ILE A 47 -5.33 -22.42 12.09
N ALA A 48 -6.09 -21.53 11.45
CA ALA A 48 -6.82 -20.44 12.10
C ALA A 48 -8.11 -20.13 11.32
N PRO A 49 -9.16 -19.60 11.97
CA PRO A 49 -10.47 -19.44 11.32
C PRO A 49 -10.50 -18.37 10.20
N ASN A 50 -9.53 -17.45 10.15
CA ASN A 50 -9.53 -16.34 9.20
C ASN A 50 -8.46 -16.51 8.11
N MET A 51 -8.92 -16.80 6.88
CA MET A 51 -8.04 -16.97 5.72
C MET A 51 -7.18 -15.73 5.43
N VAL A 52 -7.74 -14.53 5.55
CA VAL A 52 -6.99 -13.29 5.26
C VAL A 52 -5.82 -13.16 6.22
N THR A 53 -6.05 -13.36 7.52
CA THR A 53 -5.00 -13.31 8.56
C THR A 53 -3.91 -14.33 8.28
N ILE A 54 -4.28 -15.57 7.90
CA ILE A 54 -3.32 -16.62 7.54
C ILE A 54 -2.51 -16.23 6.31
N VAL A 55 -3.12 -15.62 5.30
CA VAL A 55 -2.38 -15.19 4.11
C VAL A 55 -1.43 -14.05 4.45
N VAL A 56 -1.85 -13.03 5.20
CA VAL A 56 -0.99 -11.86 5.47
C VAL A 56 0.11 -12.15 6.50
N PHE A 57 -0.16 -12.96 7.53
CA PHE A 57 0.82 -13.24 8.60
C PHE A 57 1.70 -14.48 8.36
N ASP A 58 1.24 -15.47 7.59
CA ASP A 58 2.01 -16.69 7.31
C ASP A 58 2.53 -16.68 5.86
N TRP A 59 1.66 -16.76 4.85
CA TRP A 59 2.09 -16.80 3.43
C TRP A 59 2.84 -15.55 2.95
N ARG A 60 2.37 -14.35 3.34
CA ARG A 60 2.93 -13.03 2.98
C ARG A 60 3.50 -12.30 4.21
N GLY A 61 3.96 -13.04 5.22
CA GLY A 61 4.43 -12.45 6.48
C GLY A 61 5.51 -11.38 6.33
N TYR A 62 6.37 -11.48 5.30
CA TYR A 62 7.39 -10.46 4.99
C TYR A 62 6.80 -9.10 4.60
N ASP A 63 5.64 -9.07 3.93
CA ASP A 63 4.97 -7.84 3.52
C ASP A 63 4.44 -7.10 4.77
N THR A 64 3.76 -7.84 5.66
CA THR A 64 3.27 -7.30 6.95
C THR A 64 4.40 -6.94 7.92
N LEU A 65 5.52 -7.67 7.92
CA LEU A 65 6.72 -7.28 8.66
C LEU A 65 7.29 -5.94 8.13
N GLY A 66 7.30 -5.78 6.81
CA GLY A 66 7.66 -4.52 6.16
C GLY A 66 6.74 -3.37 6.55
N GLU A 67 5.42 -3.58 6.53
CA GLU A 67 4.43 -2.60 6.99
C GLU A 67 4.69 -2.16 8.44
N ALA A 68 4.92 -3.11 9.34
CA ALA A 68 5.22 -2.81 10.74
C ALA A 68 6.51 -1.98 10.89
N LEU A 69 7.56 -2.32 10.12
CA LEU A 69 8.82 -1.59 10.12
C LEU A 69 8.65 -0.16 9.56
N ILE A 70 7.84 0.02 8.51
CA ILE A 70 7.51 1.34 7.97
C ILE A 70 6.78 2.18 9.03
N LEU A 71 5.84 1.61 9.77
CA LEU A 71 5.13 2.34 10.84
C LEU A 71 6.08 2.75 11.98
N VAL A 72 6.93 1.83 12.45
CA VAL A 72 7.91 2.13 13.50
C VAL A 72 8.89 3.22 13.05
N THR A 73 9.42 3.11 11.83
CA THR A 73 10.34 4.12 11.30
C THR A 73 9.66 5.47 11.11
N ALA A 74 8.41 5.51 10.63
CA ALA A 74 7.65 6.75 10.51
C ALA A 74 7.47 7.47 11.86
N VAL A 75 7.14 6.73 12.93
CA VAL A 75 7.02 7.28 14.28
C VAL A 75 8.36 7.81 14.79
N ILE A 76 9.44 7.04 14.65
CA ILE A 76 10.79 7.45 15.09
C ILE A 76 11.24 8.72 14.35
N VAL A 77 11.09 8.77 13.03
CA VAL A 77 11.48 9.93 12.22
C VAL A 77 10.67 11.16 12.61
N THR A 78 9.36 11.02 12.82
CA THR A 78 8.49 12.12 13.27
C THR A 78 8.95 12.67 14.63
N LEU A 79 9.29 11.78 15.57
CA LEU A 79 9.82 12.17 16.88
C LEU A 79 11.20 12.85 16.79
N LEU A 80 12.09 12.39 15.90
CA LEU A 80 13.40 13.01 15.72
C LEU A 80 13.30 14.42 15.14
N ILE A 81 12.40 14.64 14.18
CA ILE A 81 12.21 15.94 13.52
C ILE A 81 11.49 16.92 14.45
N PHE A 82 10.40 16.49 15.10
CA PHE A 82 9.52 17.40 15.84
C PHE A 82 9.62 17.30 17.36
N GLY A 83 10.20 16.21 17.90
CA GLY A 83 10.23 15.92 19.33
C GLY A 83 11.17 16.81 20.15
N ARG A 84 12.22 17.37 19.54
CA ARG A 84 13.18 18.24 20.26
C ARG A 84 12.58 19.57 20.71
N GLY A 85 11.49 20.04 20.10
CA GLY A 85 10.87 21.34 20.40
C GLY A 85 9.72 21.31 21.42
N LYS A 86 9.19 20.12 21.76
CA LYS A 86 8.07 19.97 22.71
C LYS A 86 8.42 19.21 23.98
N VAL A 87 9.50 18.44 23.97
CA VAL A 87 10.03 17.81 25.17
C VAL A 87 11.19 18.70 25.62
N GLU A 88 11.02 19.42 26.73
CA GLU A 88 12.15 20.00 27.47
C GLU A 88 13.05 18.85 27.91
N LEU A 89 13.93 18.40 27.02
CA LEU A 89 14.95 17.41 27.28
C LEU A 89 16.08 18.06 28.09
N GLY A 90 15.75 18.73 29.21
CA GLY A 90 16.63 19.15 30.31
C GLY A 90 18.06 19.60 29.96
N GLY A 91 18.27 20.17 28.79
CA GLY A 91 19.57 20.58 28.29
C GLY A 91 19.74 22.05 28.61
N LYS A 92 20.65 22.35 29.55
CA LYS A 92 21.08 23.69 29.91
C LYS A 92 21.44 24.54 28.68
#